data_AF-A0A1G8GEV8-F1
#
_entry.id   AF-A0A1G8GEV8-F1
#
_cell.length_a   1.000
_cell.length_b   1.000
_cell.length_c   1.000
_cell.angle_alpha   90.00
_cell.angle_beta   90.00
_cell.angle_gamma   90.00
#
_symmetry.space_group_name_H-M   'P 1'
#
loop_
_entity.id
_entity.type
_entity.pdbx_description
1 polymer ?
#
loop_
_entity_poly.entity_id
_entity_poly.type
_entity_poly.pdbx_seq_one_letter_code
_entity_poly.pdbx_strand_id
1 'polypeptide(L)' 'MPIILGLIIFAVAAYAANVTGDADTFGWVMLGGPFVIPIGAFVSWLVAKVLGALFRRSSED' A
#
# COMPACT_ATOMS: atom_id res chain seq x y z
N MET A 1 -17.46 -9.42 4.34
CA MET A 1 -16.03 -9.02 4.31
C MET A 1 -15.43 -8.91 2.91
N PRO A 2 -15.49 -9.93 2.02
CA PRO A 2 -14.82 -9.85 0.72
C PRO A 2 -15.41 -8.78 -0.22
N ILE A 3 -16.74 -8.58 -0.17
CA ILE A 3 -17.43 -7.55 -0.97
C ILE A 3 -16.95 -6.13 -0.60
N ILE A 4 -16.83 -5.83 0.70
CA ILE A 4 -16.37 -4.52 1.18
C ILE A 4 -14.93 -4.25 0.71
N LEU A 5 -14.06 -5.26 0.82
CA LEU A 5 -12.67 -5.14 0.37
C LEU A 5 -12.59 -4.90 -1.14
N GLY A 6 -13.41 -5.61 -1.94
CA GLY A 6 -13.49 -5.40 -3.38
C GLY A 6 -13.95 -3.99 -3.76
N LEU A 7 -14.93 -3.43 -3.05
CA LEU A 7 -15.39 -2.05 -3.26
C LEU A 7 -14.30 -1.03 -2.94
N ILE A 8 -13.50 -1.26 -1.90
CA ILE A 8 -12.37 -0.37 -1.55
C ILE A 8 -11.32 -0.41 -2.65
N ILE A 9 -10.94 -1.60 -3.14
CA ILE A 9 -9.96 -1.74 -4.22
C ILE A 9 -10.45 -1.07 -5.51
N PHE A 10 -11.73 -1.25 -5.85
CA PHE A 10 -12.36 -0.59 -6.99
C PHE A 10 -12.32 0.93 -6.86
N ALA A 11 -12.66 1.48 -5.70
CA ALA A 11 -12.64 2.92 -5.45
C ALA A 11 -11.22 3.50 -5.58
N VAL A 12 -10.20 2.79 -5.07
CA VAL A 12 -8.80 3.19 -5.21
C VAL A 12 -8.35 3.16 -6.67
N ALA A 13 -8.72 2.14 -7.43
CA ALA A 13 -8.40 2.05 -8.85
C ALA A 13 -9.07 3.18 -9.66
N ALA A 14 -10.35 3.47 -9.39
CA ALA A 14 -11.09 4.55 -10.03
C ALA A 14 -10.48 5.92 -9.71
N TYR A 15 -10.09 6.15 -8.45
CA TYR A 15 -9.39 7.37 -8.04
C TYR A 15 -8.04 7.53 -8.75
N ALA A 16 -7.24 6.46 -8.83
CA ALA A 16 -5.94 6.49 -9.50
C ALA A 16 -6.07 6.87 -10.98
N ALA A 17 -7.00 6.26 -11.71
CA ALA A 17 -7.27 6.58 -13.11
C ALA A 17 -7.77 8.02 -13.30
N ASN A 18 -8.56 8.55 -12.37
CA ASN A 18 -9.00 9.94 -12.40
C ASN A 18 -7.84 10.93 -12.16
N VAL A 19 -6.91 10.61 -11.26
CA VAL A 19 -5.74 11.47 -10.97
C VAL A 19 -4.71 11.45 -12.09
N THR A 20 -4.49 10.29 -12.72
CA THR A 20 -3.55 10.18 -13.85
C THR A 20 -4.13 10.65 -15.17
N GLY A 21 -5.46 10.80 -15.26
CA GLY A 21 -6.16 11.14 -16.50
C GLY A 21 -6.10 10.01 -17.54
N ASP A 22 -5.75 8.80 -17.12
CA ASP A 22 -5.53 7.65 -17.96
C ASP A 22 -6.37 6.46 -17.47
N ALA A 23 -7.23 5.96 -18.37
CA ALA A 23 -8.12 4.84 -18.08
C ALA A 23 -7.37 3.51 -17.91
N ASP A 24 -6.21 3.34 -18.55
CA ASP A 24 -5.42 2.10 -18.45
C ASP A 24 -4.86 1.91 -17.04
N THR A 25 -4.60 3.02 -16.33
CA THR A 25 -4.19 3.03 -14.93
C THR A 25 -5.17 2.25 -14.04
N PHE A 26 -6.48 2.25 -14.33
CA PHE A 26 -7.47 1.47 -13.57
C PHE A 26 -7.15 -0.03 -13.61
N GLY A 27 -6.89 -0.54 -14.82
CA GLY A 27 -6.56 -1.95 -15.04
C GLY A 27 -5.25 -2.35 -14.34
N TRP A 28 -4.25 -1.48 -14.42
CA TRP A 28 -2.96 -1.69 -13.75
C TRP A 28 -3.08 -1.73 -12.23
N VAL A 29 -3.91 -0.87 -11.63
CA VAL A 29 -4.14 -0.86 -10.17
C VAL A 29 -4.96 -2.07 -9.73
N MET A 30 -5.98 -2.46 -10.50
CA MET A 30 -6.78 -3.67 -10.24
C MET A 30 -5.93 -4.95 -10.29
N LEU A 31 -5.01 -5.05 -11.26
CA LEU A 31 -4.14 -6.21 -11.43
C LEU A 31 -2.94 -6.20 -10.47
N GLY A 32 -2.36 -5.02 -10.22
CA GLY A 32 -1.17 -4.85 -9.38
C GLY A 32 -1.47 -4.80 -7.88
N GLY A 33 -2.65 -4.31 -7.49
CA GLY A 33 -3.07 -4.15 -6.10
C GLY A 33 -2.86 -5.38 -5.22
N PRO A 34 -3.26 -6.60 -5.64
CA PRO A 34 -3.03 -7.83 -4.89
C PRO A 34 -1.55 -8.14 -4.58
N PHE A 35 -0.61 -7.65 -5.40
CA PHE A 35 0.83 -7.85 -5.20
C PHE A 35 1.48 -6.69 -4.46
N VAL A 36 1.06 -5.46 -4.73
CA VAL A 36 1.60 -4.25 -4.11
C VAL A 36 1.23 -4.17 -2.63
N ILE A 37 0.02 -4.58 -2.24
CA ILE A 37 -0.43 -4.52 -0.83
C ILE A 37 0.47 -5.37 0.10
N PRO A 38 0.75 -6.66 -0.19
CA PRO A 38 1.68 -7.45 0.61
C PRO A 38 3.10 -6.86 0.68
N ILE A 39 3.60 -6.38 -0.45
CA ILE A 39 4.95 -5.79 -0.54
C ILE A 39 5.02 -4.50 0.29
N GLY A 40 4.03 -3.61 0.16
CA GLY A 40 3.94 -2.37 0.93
C GLY A 40 3.84 -2.62 2.44
N ALA A 41 3.07 -3.64 2.84
CA ALA A 41 3.00 -4.05 4.25
C ALA A 41 4.36 -4.57 4.76
N PHE A 42 5.06 -5.38 3.97
CA PHE A 42 6.39 -5.89 4.32
C PHE A 42 7.43 -4.78 4.46
N VAL A 43 7.48 -3.84 3.49
CA VAL A 43 8.38 -2.69 3.55
C VAL A 43 8.07 -1.82 4.77
N SER A 44 6.79 -1.53 5.03
CA SER A 44 6.37 -0.74 6.20
C SER A 44 6.79 -1.40 7.51
N TRP A 45 6.61 -2.72 7.62
CA TRP A 45 7.06 -3.50 8.77
C TRP A 45 8.58 -3.42 8.95
N LEU A 46 9.35 -3.55 7.85
CA LEU A 46 10.81 -3.47 7.89
C LEU A 46 11.29 -2.07 8.31
N VAL A 47 10.69 -1.01 7.77
CA VAL A 47 10.97 0.38 8.16
C VAL A 47 10.67 0.59 9.64
N ALA A 48 9.53 0.10 10.14
CA ALA A 48 9.18 0.19 11.55
C ALA A 48 10.20 -0.52 12.45
N LYS A 49 10.72 -1.68 12.03
CA LYS A 49 11.79 -2.41 12.77
C LYS A 49 13.10 -1.62 12.80
N VAL A 50 13.51 -1.04 11.68
CA VAL A 50 14.75 -0.25 11.59
C VAL A 50 14.64 1.01 12.44
N LEU A 51 13.55 1.76 12.32
CA LEU A 51 13.32 2.94 13.14
C LEU A 51 13.24 2.59 14.63
N GLY A 52 12.51 1.52 14.99
CA GLY A 52 12.45 1.05 16.37
C GLY A 52 13.82 0.67 16.93
N ALA A 53 14.69 0.04 16.14
CA ALA A 53 16.06 -0.29 16.55
C ALA A 53 16.93 0.96 16.72
N LEU A 54 16.82 1.94 15.82
CA LEU A 54 17.56 3.20 15.89
C LEU A 54 17.17 4.02 17.13
N PHE A 55 15.87 4.17 17.39
CA PHE A 55 15.38 4.95 18.53
C PHE A 55 15.55 4.24 19.88
N ARG A 56 15.51 2.89 19.92
CA ARG A 56 15.79 2.13 21.14
C ARG A 56 17.25 2.27 21.59
N ARG A 57 18.20 2.26 20.64
CA ARG A 57 19.62 2.46 20.95
C ARG A 57 19.89 3.85 21.54
N SER A 58 19.15 4.86 21.10
CA SER A 58 19.29 6.23 21.62
C SER A 58 18.80 6.43 23.05
N SER A 59 18.04 5.50 23.64
CA SER A 59 17.52 5.60 25.02
C SER A 59 18.32 4.81 26.05
N GLU A 60 19.28 3.99 25.60
CA GLU A 60 20.14 3.15 26.46
C GLU A 60 21.56 3.75 26.63
N ASP A 61 21.86 4.88 25.96
CA ASP A 61 23.05 5.73 26.16
C ASP A 61 22.69 6.97 27.01
#